data_AF-A0A6N7FY83-F1
#
_entry.id   AF-A0A6N7FY83-F1
#
_cell.length_a   1.000
_cell.length_b   1.000
_cell.length_c   1.000
_cell.angle_alpha   90.00
_cell.angle_beta   90.00
_cell.angle_gamma   90.00
#
_symmetry.space_group_name_H-M   'P 1'
#
loop_
_entity.id
_entity.type
_entity.pdbx_description
1 polymer ?
#
loop_
_entity_poly.entity_id
_entity_poly.type
_entity_poly.pdbx_seq_one_letter_code
_entity_poly.pdbx_strand_id
1 'polypeptide(L)'
;MQVDRAIQRVEYTDPDAARHRETVTEAQLAGCRRIAEGLATAGRLAEPWTADTATDMLWSLIAIDLFERLLPGRAWPTEKLEEHLWTLCEATSVAPARDERCLRRYRTCELRAPDAGGGRVTSCGPFGIPSTPHWTDAATIV
;
A
#
# COMPACT_ATOMS: atom_id res chain seq x y z
N MET A 1 -19.62 -4.96 -15.88
CA MET A 1 -19.35 -3.73 -16.65
C MET A 1 -19.17 -4.07 -18.12
N GLN A 2 -20.18 -3.81 -18.97
CA GLN A 2 -20.01 -3.86 -20.43
C GLN A 2 -20.02 -2.46 -21.05
N VAL A 3 -20.77 -1.54 -20.44
CA VAL A 3 -20.88 -0.15 -20.86
C VAL A 3 -19.53 0.58 -20.75
N ASP A 4 -18.83 0.46 -19.61
CA ASP A 4 -17.53 1.12 -19.41
C ASP A 4 -16.47 0.65 -20.43
N ARG A 5 -16.51 -0.64 -20.78
CA ARG A 5 -15.63 -1.21 -21.80
C ARG A 5 -15.99 -0.71 -23.20
N ALA A 6 -17.28 -0.56 -23.50
CA ALA A 6 -17.73 0.00 -24.76
C ALA A 6 -17.25 1.45 -24.91
N ILE A 7 -17.35 2.24 -23.84
CA ILE A 7 -16.86 3.62 -23.77
C ILE A 7 -15.34 3.67 -23.97
N GLN A 8 -14.56 2.82 -23.27
CA GLN A 8 -13.10 2.76 -23.45
C GLN A 8 -12.67 2.46 -24.90
N ARG A 9 -13.43 1.63 -25.64
CA ARG A 9 -13.09 1.30 -27.03
C ARG A 9 -13.27 2.46 -27.99
N VAL A 10 -14.19 3.38 -27.70
CA VAL A 10 -14.51 4.51 -28.56
C VAL A 10 -13.90 5.82 -28.08
N GLU A 11 -13.23 5.84 -26.91
CA GLU A 11 -12.69 7.07 -26.30
C GLU A 11 -11.74 7.86 -27.21
N TYR A 12 -10.97 7.17 -28.05
CA TYR A 12 -10.04 7.81 -29.00
C TYR A 12 -10.71 8.32 -30.28
N THR A 13 -11.99 7.97 -30.50
CA THR A 13 -12.74 8.27 -31.74
C THR A 13 -13.99 9.10 -31.51
N ASP A 14 -14.53 9.11 -30.29
CA ASP A 14 -15.75 9.83 -29.90
C ASP A 14 -15.42 10.86 -28.81
N PRO A 15 -15.50 12.18 -29.13
CA PRO A 15 -15.24 13.25 -28.16
C PRO A 15 -16.15 13.26 -26.93
N ASP A 16 -17.39 12.76 -27.05
CA ASP A 16 -18.30 12.70 -25.91
C ASP A 16 -17.94 11.54 -24.98
N ALA A 17 -17.47 10.41 -25.55
CA ALA A 17 -16.89 9.33 -24.77
C ALA A 17 -15.62 9.76 -24.03
N ALA A 18 -14.75 10.56 -24.67
CA ALA A 18 -13.57 11.14 -24.03
C ALA A 18 -13.96 12.06 -22.85
N ARG A 19 -14.91 12.99 -23.06
CA ARG A 19 -15.39 13.90 -22.01
C ARG A 19 -16.02 13.13 -20.83
N HIS A 20 -16.78 12.08 -21.12
CA HIS A 20 -17.34 11.22 -20.09
C HIS A 20 -16.23 10.51 -19.30
N ARG A 21 -15.21 9.98 -19.99
CA ARG A 21 -14.06 9.32 -19.35
C ARG A 21 -13.27 10.26 -18.46
N GLU A 22 -13.03 11.49 -18.88
CA GLU A 22 -12.40 12.54 -18.08
C GLU A 22 -13.21 12.81 -16.81
N THR A 23 -14.53 13.03 -16.93
CA THR A 23 -15.42 13.28 -15.80
C THR A 23 -15.39 12.14 -14.77
N VAL A 24 -15.45 10.89 -15.26
CA VAL A 24 -15.38 9.69 -14.40
C VAL A 24 -14.02 9.60 -13.72
N THR A 25 -12.94 9.87 -14.46
CA THR A 25 -11.57 9.83 -13.94
C THR A 25 -11.39 10.88 -12.83
N GLU A 26 -11.85 12.11 -13.04
CA GLU A 26 -11.79 13.18 -12.04
C GLU A 26 -12.57 12.82 -10.78
N ALA A 27 -13.78 12.28 -10.93
CA ALA A 27 -14.60 11.87 -9.80
C ALA A 27 -13.94 10.74 -8.99
N GLN A 28 -13.36 9.75 -9.67
CA GLN A 28 -12.63 8.65 -9.04
C GLN A 28 -11.37 9.14 -8.31
N LEU A 29 -10.56 9.97 -8.96
CA LEU A 29 -9.37 10.57 -8.35
C LEU A 29 -9.73 11.43 -7.13
N ALA A 30 -10.80 12.22 -7.21
CA ALA A 30 -11.28 13.01 -6.07
C ALA A 30 -11.72 12.11 -4.90
N GLY A 31 -12.34 10.96 -5.19
CA GLY A 31 -12.67 9.96 -4.18
C GLY A 31 -11.43 9.38 -3.49
N CYS A 32 -10.46 8.90 -4.29
CA CYS A 32 -9.20 8.35 -3.79
C CYS A 32 -8.40 9.38 -2.97
N ARG A 33 -8.37 10.64 -3.42
CA ARG A 33 -7.69 11.74 -2.73
C ARG A 33 -8.28 11.97 -1.34
N ARG A 34 -9.61 12.05 -1.22
CA ARG A 34 -10.27 12.23 0.08
C ARG A 34 -9.90 11.12 1.07
N ILE A 35 -9.79 9.87 0.61
CA ILE A 35 -9.39 8.74 1.45
C ILE A 35 -7.93 8.92 1.91
N ALA A 36 -7.01 9.19 0.98
CA ALA A 36 -5.59 9.35 1.28
C ALA A 36 -5.32 10.55 2.22
N GLU A 37 -5.93 11.70 1.95
CA GLU A 37 -5.86 12.88 2.82
C GLU A 37 -6.47 12.62 4.21
N GLY A 38 -7.58 11.88 4.27
CA GLY A 38 -8.18 11.47 5.54
C GLY A 38 -7.24 10.62 6.39
N LEU A 39 -6.56 9.65 5.78
CA LEU A 39 -5.55 8.83 6.45
C LEU A 39 -4.33 9.66 6.89
N ALA A 40 -3.84 10.57 6.04
CA ALA A 40 -2.72 11.45 6.35
C ALA A 40 -3.04 12.38 7.53
N THR A 41 -4.20 13.03 7.47
CA THR A 41 -4.69 13.95 8.52
C THR A 41 -4.87 13.22 9.85
N ALA A 42 -5.32 11.97 9.82
CA ALA A 42 -5.44 11.13 11.01
C ALA A 42 -4.11 10.58 11.54
N GLY A 43 -2.98 10.83 10.85
CA GLY A 43 -1.68 10.23 11.19
C GLY A 43 -1.67 8.71 11.05
N ARG A 44 -2.53 8.16 10.19
CA ARG A 44 -2.73 6.73 9.96
C ARG A 44 -2.23 6.26 8.60
N LEU A 45 -1.69 7.16 7.77
CA LEU A 45 -1.04 6.78 6.53
C LEU A 45 0.31 6.12 6.84
N ALA A 46 0.57 4.96 6.27
CA ALA A 46 1.84 4.25 6.46
C ALA A 46 2.98 4.94 5.69
N GLU A 47 4.18 4.94 6.25
CA GLU A 47 5.40 5.25 5.47
C GLU A 47 5.67 4.12 4.46
N PRO A 48 6.08 4.40 3.21
CA PRO A 48 6.59 5.68 2.67
C PRO A 48 5.54 6.52 1.92
N TRP A 49 4.24 6.29 2.16
CA TRP A 49 3.19 6.89 1.34
C TRP A 49 2.98 8.36 1.68
N THR A 50 2.83 9.17 0.63
CA THR A 50 2.25 10.51 0.72
C THR A 50 0.79 10.44 0.31
N ALA A 51 0.01 11.48 0.63
CA ALA A 51 -1.39 11.54 0.18
C ALA A 51 -1.50 11.41 -1.36
N ASP A 52 -0.56 12.02 -2.09
CA ASP A 52 -0.51 11.94 -3.55
C ASP A 52 -0.19 10.53 -4.04
N THR A 53 0.90 9.92 -3.54
CA THR A 53 1.30 8.58 -4.02
C THR A 53 0.30 7.50 -3.60
N ALA A 54 -0.35 7.65 -2.45
CA ALA A 54 -1.47 6.79 -2.05
C ALA A 54 -2.69 6.98 -2.95
N THR A 55 -3.00 8.23 -3.35
CA THR A 55 -4.10 8.52 -4.28
C THR A 55 -3.89 7.81 -5.62
N ASP A 56 -2.69 7.94 -6.20
CA ASP A 56 -2.35 7.33 -7.49
C ASP A 56 -2.43 5.80 -7.43
N MET A 57 -1.98 5.20 -6.33
CA MET A 57 -2.07 3.75 -6.14
C MET A 57 -3.51 3.27 -5.94
N LEU A 58 -4.30 3.95 -5.10
CA LEU A 58 -5.71 3.60 -4.89
C LEU A 58 -6.50 3.70 -6.20
N TRP A 59 -6.25 4.75 -6.99
CA TRP A 59 -6.89 4.94 -8.28
C TRP A 59 -6.48 3.84 -9.28
N SER A 60 -5.20 3.44 -9.28
CA SER A 60 -4.70 2.35 -10.13
C SER A 60 -5.34 1.00 -9.78
N LEU A 61 -5.62 0.74 -8.51
CA LEU A 61 -6.25 -0.50 -8.04
C LEU A 61 -7.73 -0.63 -8.46
N ILE A 62 -8.42 0.48 -8.72
CA ILE A 62 -9.79 0.47 -9.22
C ILE A 62 -9.87 0.51 -10.75
N ALA A 63 -8.77 0.20 -11.44
CA ALA A 63 -8.77 0.07 -12.90
C ALA A 63 -9.74 -1.02 -13.37
N ILE A 64 -10.52 -0.72 -14.41
CA ILE A 64 -11.51 -1.63 -15.00
C ILE A 64 -10.87 -2.98 -15.36
N ASP A 65 -9.64 -2.98 -15.87
CA ASP A 65 -8.88 -4.19 -16.21
C ASP A 65 -8.68 -5.15 -15.04
N LEU A 66 -8.52 -4.64 -13.82
CA LEU A 66 -8.40 -5.47 -12.62
C LEU A 66 -9.71 -6.22 -12.37
N PHE A 67 -10.84 -5.52 -12.44
CA PHE A 67 -12.17 -6.13 -12.28
C PHE A 67 -12.47 -7.14 -13.40
N GLU A 68 -12.13 -6.83 -14.65
CA GLU A 68 -12.32 -7.76 -15.77
C GLU A 68 -11.49 -9.04 -15.63
N ARG A 69 -10.25 -8.92 -15.16
CA ARG A 69 -9.37 -10.09 -14.99
C ARG A 69 -9.81 -10.97 -13.84
N LEU A 70 -10.30 -10.40 -12.74
CA LEU A 70 -10.63 -11.15 -11.52
C LEU A 70 -12.06 -11.68 -11.53
N LEU A 71 -13.04 -10.84 -11.88
CA LEU A 71 -14.46 -11.23 -11.84
C LEU A 71 -14.79 -12.22 -12.98
N PRO A 72 -14.91 -11.84 -14.26
CA PRO A 72 -15.18 -12.83 -15.30
C PRO A 72 -13.94 -13.67 -15.66
N GLY A 73 -12.72 -13.09 -15.66
CA GLY A 73 -11.51 -13.79 -16.11
C GLY A 73 -11.05 -14.94 -15.19
N ARG A 74 -11.22 -14.78 -13.87
CA ARG A 74 -10.88 -15.81 -12.86
C ARG A 74 -12.10 -16.32 -12.09
N ALA A 75 -13.31 -15.90 -12.47
CA ALA A 75 -14.56 -16.28 -11.82
C ALA A 75 -14.59 -16.00 -10.31
N TRP A 76 -13.96 -14.90 -9.86
CA TRP A 76 -14.06 -14.52 -8.44
C TRP A 76 -15.46 -13.99 -8.13
N PRO A 77 -16.06 -14.39 -7.00
CA PRO A 77 -17.22 -13.71 -6.47
C PRO A 77 -16.81 -12.29 -6.03
N THR A 78 -17.75 -11.34 -6.12
CA THR A 78 -17.52 -9.92 -5.79
C THR A 78 -17.01 -9.76 -4.37
N GLU A 79 -17.57 -10.51 -3.42
CA GLU A 79 -17.23 -10.46 -2.00
C GLU A 79 -15.76 -10.81 -1.77
N LYS A 80 -15.24 -11.80 -2.51
CA LYS A 80 -13.83 -12.18 -2.44
C LYS A 80 -12.94 -11.07 -2.97
N LEU A 81 -13.33 -10.42 -4.06
CA LEU A 81 -12.57 -9.29 -4.61
C LEU A 81 -12.52 -8.13 -3.62
N GLU A 82 -13.67 -7.77 -3.04
CA GLU A 82 -13.77 -6.71 -2.03
C GLU A 82 -12.90 -7.02 -0.81
N GLU A 83 -12.98 -8.23 -0.26
CA GLU A 83 -12.18 -8.65 0.89
C GLU A 83 -10.66 -8.54 0.60
N HIS A 84 -10.22 -8.98 -0.57
CA HIS A 84 -8.81 -8.97 -0.93
C HIS A 84 -8.30 -7.55 -1.24
N LEU A 85 -9.10 -6.72 -1.92
CA LEU A 85 -8.76 -5.31 -2.16
C LEU A 85 -8.71 -4.54 -0.85
N TRP A 86 -9.66 -4.76 0.05
CA TRP A 86 -9.66 -4.16 1.38
C TRP A 86 -8.39 -4.54 2.15
N THR A 87 -8.10 -5.84 2.22
CA THR A 87 -6.91 -6.36 2.91
C THR A 87 -5.62 -5.79 2.33
N LEU A 88 -5.52 -5.69 1.01
CA LEU A 88 -4.36 -5.12 0.33
C LEU A 88 -4.18 -3.63 0.69
N CYS A 89 -5.25 -2.84 0.58
CA CYS A 89 -5.23 -1.41 0.89
C CYS A 89 -4.89 -1.18 2.37
N GLU A 90 -5.50 -1.94 3.29
CA GLU A 90 -5.24 -1.83 4.72
C GLU A 90 -3.79 -2.19 5.06
N ALA A 91 -3.30 -3.33 4.58
CA ALA A 91 -1.95 -3.79 4.89
C ALA A 91 -0.84 -2.88 4.35
N THR A 92 -1.10 -2.18 3.24
CA THR A 92 -0.08 -1.37 2.55
C THR A 92 -0.15 0.11 2.93
N SER A 93 -1.35 0.66 3.08
CA SER A 93 -1.56 2.11 3.19
C SER A 93 -1.88 2.55 4.61
N VAL A 94 -2.29 1.66 5.51
CA VAL A 94 -2.64 1.99 6.89
C VAL A 94 -1.49 1.65 7.81
N ALA A 95 -1.00 2.65 8.54
CA ALA A 95 -0.01 2.44 9.58
C ALA A 95 -0.58 1.45 10.61
N PRO A 96 0.21 0.47 11.08
CA PRO A 96 -0.26 -0.45 12.09
C PRO A 96 -0.77 0.35 13.29
N ALA A 97 -1.94 -0.01 13.80
CA ALA A 97 -2.42 0.57 15.05
C ALA A 97 -1.27 0.45 16.05
N ARG A 98 -0.83 1.58 16.60
CA ARG A 98 0.23 1.60 17.62
C ARG A 98 -0.29 0.81 18.81
N ASP A 99 -0.05 -0.50 18.80
CA ASP A 99 -0.43 -1.37 19.90
C ASP A 99 0.34 -0.89 21.12
N GLU A 100 -0.37 -0.57 22.21
CA GLU A 100 0.25 -0.23 23.48
C GLU A 100 1.21 -1.33 23.93
N ARG A 101 1.04 -2.59 23.48
CA ARG A 101 2.04 -3.67 23.69
C ARG A 101 3.37 -3.39 23.02
N CYS A 102 3.37 -2.78 21.83
CA CYS A 102 4.58 -2.40 21.12
C CYS A 102 5.27 -1.24 21.86
N LEU A 103 4.51 -0.21 22.26
CA LEU A 103 5.03 0.89 23.09
C LEU A 103 5.55 0.41 24.46
N ARG A 104 4.92 -0.59 25.07
CA ARG A 104 5.38 -1.22 26.32
C ARG A 104 6.69 -1.99 26.12
N ARG A 105 6.85 -2.68 24.99
CA ARG A 105 8.08 -3.40 24.62
C ARG A 105 9.24 -2.45 24.30
N TYR A 106 8.97 -1.31 23.65
CA TYR A 106 9.96 -0.26 23.42
C TYR A 106 10.40 0.44 24.72
N ARG A 107 9.48 0.76 25.65
CA ARG A 107 9.86 1.27 26.99
C ARG A 107 10.71 0.30 27.80
N THR A 108 10.46 -1.01 27.71
CA THR A 108 11.31 -2.00 28.38
C THR A 108 12.70 -2.14 27.74
N CYS A 109 12.87 -1.74 26.48
CA CYS A 109 14.20 -1.64 25.85
C CYS A 109 14.97 -0.41 26.34
N GLU A 110 14.31 0.75 26.49
CA GLU A 110 14.95 1.95 27.04
C GLU A 110 15.30 1.84 28.53
N LEU A 111 14.56 1.05 29.31
CA LEU A 111 14.84 0.84 30.74
C LEU A 111 15.91 -0.21 31.03
N ARG A 112 16.37 -0.97 30.02
CA ARG A 112 17.54 -1.85 30.18
C ARG A 112 18.80 -1.06 29.83
N ALA A 113 19.16 -0.13 30.72
CA ALA A 113 20.49 0.46 30.73
C ALA A 113 21.55 -0.66 30.77
N PRO A 114 22.66 -0.51 30.04
CA PRO A 114 23.64 -1.59 29.86
C PRO A 114 24.49 -1.76 31.11
N ASP A 115 24.44 -2.94 31.71
CA ASP A 115 25.55 -3.41 32.52
C ASP A 115 26.73 -3.65 31.54
N ALA A 116 27.81 -2.92 31.79
CA ALA A 116 29.05 -2.84 31.03
C ALA A 116 29.45 -4.13 30.27
N GLY A 117 29.59 -4.05 28.95
CA GLY A 117 30.21 -5.13 28.17
C GLY A 117 29.95 -5.11 26.66
N GLY A 118 30.52 -4.13 25.95
CA GLY A 118 30.96 -4.21 24.55
C GLY A 118 30.07 -4.93 23.51
N GLY A 119 29.19 -4.18 22.86
CA GLY A 119 28.56 -4.58 21.60
C GLY A 119 27.54 -3.56 21.12
N ARG A 120 27.97 -2.57 20.34
CA ARG A 120 27.07 -1.56 19.76
C ARG A 120 26.17 -2.22 18.71
N VAL A 121 24.90 -2.42 19.04
CA VAL A 121 23.84 -2.58 18.02
C VAL A 121 23.45 -1.18 17.57
N THR A 122 24.04 -0.72 16.46
CA THR A 122 23.58 0.49 15.80
C THR A 122 22.36 0.16 14.94
N SER A 123 21.24 0.77 15.29
CA SER A 123 19.99 0.88 14.53
C SER A 123 19.11 -0.38 14.43
N CYS A 124 17.91 -0.29 15.03
CA CYS A 124 16.73 -1.00 14.54
C CYS A 124 16.05 -0.09 13.51
N GLY A 125 16.06 -0.47 12.24
CA GLY A 125 15.25 0.19 11.23
C GLY A 125 13.74 -0.01 11.49
N PRO A 126 12.87 0.85 10.94
CA PRO A 126 11.44 0.90 11.27
C PRO A 126 10.63 -0.36 10.87
N PHE A 127 11.24 -1.33 10.18
CA PHE A 127 10.56 -2.52 9.66
C PHE A 127 10.98 -3.87 10.27
N GLY A 128 11.92 -3.93 11.23
CA GLY A 128 12.17 -5.16 11.99
C GLY A 128 12.57 -6.42 11.19
N ILE A 129 13.07 -6.27 9.96
CA ILE A 129 13.64 -7.39 9.19
C ILE A 129 15.15 -7.43 9.47
N PRO A 130 15.73 -8.55 9.94
CA PRO A 130 17.17 -8.65 10.11
C PRO A 130 17.86 -8.62 8.75
N SER A 131 18.52 -7.50 8.45
CA SER A 131 19.45 -7.38 7.33
C SER A 131 20.68 -8.25 7.60
N THR A 132 20.92 -9.25 6.77
CA THR A 132 22.15 -10.05 6.82
C THR A 132 23.36 -9.18 6.44
N PRO A 133 24.51 -9.29 7.13
CA PRO A 133 25.70 -8.58 6.76
C PRO A 133 26.38 -9.22 5.55
N HIS A 134 26.73 -8.37 4.60
CA HIS A 134 27.69 -8.59 3.53
C HIS A 134 29.08 -8.81 4.13
N TRP A 135 29.72 -9.93 3.83
CA TRP A 135 31.18 -10.06 3.94
C TRP A 135 31.67 -10.83 2.72
N THR A 136 32.42 -10.12 1.88
CA THR A 136 33.30 -10.71 0.89
C THR A 136 34.55 -11.25 1.58
N ASP A 137 35.01 -12.40 1.07
CA ASP A 137 36.37 -12.93 1.04
C ASP A 137 36.78 -14.14 1.92
N ALA A 138 37.09 -15.19 1.14
CA ALA A 138 38.25 -16.08 1.19
C ALA A 138 38.30 -17.28 2.17
N ALA A 139 38.35 -18.46 1.53
CA ALA A 139 39.34 -19.54 1.71
C ALA A 139 38.86 -20.92 2.25
N THR A 140 38.75 -21.87 1.30
CA THR A 140 39.38 -23.22 1.27
C THR A 140 38.93 -24.34 2.22
N ILE A 141 39.00 -25.59 1.70
CA ILE A 141 39.09 -26.93 2.37
C ILE A 141 37.71 -27.59 2.59
N VAL A 142 37.29 -28.73 2.02
CA VAL A 142 37.81 -29.85 1.19
C VAL A 142 36.79 -30.15 0.08
#